data_AF-A0A7J2QZE5-F1
#
_entry.id   AF-A0A7J2QZE5-F1
#
_cell.length_a   1.000
_cell.length_b   1.000
_cell.length_c   1.000
_cell.angle_alpha   90.00
_cell.angle_beta   90.00
_cell.angle_gamma   90.00
#
_symmetry.space_group_name_H-M   'P 1'
#
loop_
_entity.id
_entity.type
_entity.pdbx_description
1 polymer ?
#
loop_
_entity_poly.entity_id
_entity_poly.type
_entity_poly.pdbx_seq_one_letter_code
_entity_poly.pdbx_strand_id
1 'polypeptide(L)'
;MTESMKLYERETGKRAIWRGNVTESFKKWQRGEKIYFDDNERIVILIKETIKNEWLEFAAKNSISTISKLIRDSVKFYMNFKSKDFDFENIAAIIHHLKEPLTSMKGFSEILIEDYKHELSWEVLLKIKSIFDQSLILEGRIDNLALNSIKDKEQFDILIVDDDAFTLKLLTDFFTKRGYSCVEAL
;
A
#
# COMPACT_ATOMS: atom_id res chain seq x y z
N MET A 1 -7.08 -42.19 21.22
CA MET A 1 -7.82 -41.76 20.02
C MET A 1 -9.07 -42.63 19.91
N THR A 2 -10.26 -42.03 19.99
CA THR A 2 -11.54 -42.78 19.96
C THR A 2 -11.95 -43.16 18.54
N GLU A 3 -12.87 -44.11 18.40
CA GLU A 3 -13.40 -44.55 17.10
C GLU A 3 -14.09 -43.41 16.32
N SER A 4 -14.80 -42.55 17.04
CA SER A 4 -15.39 -41.31 16.50
C SER A 4 -14.37 -40.36 15.88
N MET A 5 -13.18 -40.24 16.46
CA MET A 5 -12.09 -39.41 15.92
C MET A 5 -11.55 -39.99 14.62
N LYS A 6 -11.39 -41.31 14.53
CA LYS A 6 -10.92 -41.97 13.29
C LYS A 6 -11.95 -41.84 12.16
N LEU A 7 -13.24 -41.92 12.48
CA LEU A 7 -14.32 -41.76 11.50
C LEU A 7 -14.32 -40.33 10.94
N TYR A 8 -14.24 -39.33 11.82
CA TYR A 8 -14.12 -37.92 11.44
C TYR A 8 -12.94 -37.63 10.50
N GLU A 9 -11.75 -38.11 10.86
CA GLU A 9 -10.54 -37.87 10.05
C GLU A 9 -10.66 -38.51 8.66
N ARG A 10 -11.33 -39.66 8.55
CA ARG A 10 -11.59 -40.34 7.27
C ARG A 10 -12.62 -39.61 6.42
N GLU A 11 -13.71 -39.15 7.02
CA GLU A 11 -14.80 -38.47 6.30
C GLU A 11 -14.42 -37.06 5.84
N THR A 12 -13.60 -36.36 6.64
CA THR A 12 -13.33 -34.93 6.43
C THR A 12 -11.91 -34.62 5.98
N GLY A 13 -10.97 -35.58 6.10
CA GLY A 13 -9.55 -35.37 5.85
C GLY A 13 -8.86 -34.41 6.85
N LYS A 14 -9.60 -33.89 7.85
CA LYS A 14 -9.09 -32.97 8.88
C LYS A 14 -8.77 -33.72 10.15
N ARG A 15 -7.73 -33.31 10.88
CA ARG A 15 -7.33 -33.96 12.14
C ARG A 15 -8.35 -33.69 13.25
N ALA A 16 -8.72 -34.74 14.00
CA ALA A 16 -9.56 -34.63 15.19
C ALA A 16 -8.81 -34.05 16.38
N ILE A 17 -7.48 -34.24 16.40
CA ILE A 17 -6.57 -33.74 17.43
C ILE A 17 -5.47 -32.92 16.77
N TRP A 18 -5.24 -31.70 17.27
CA TRP A 18 -4.15 -30.83 16.87
C TRP A 18 -3.31 -30.44 18.09
N ARG A 19 -2.02 -30.80 18.07
CA ARG A 19 -1.06 -30.55 19.18
C ARG A 19 -1.62 -30.95 20.56
N GLY A 20 -2.25 -32.14 20.64
CA GLY A 20 -2.82 -32.68 21.87
C GLY A 20 -4.22 -32.19 22.23
N ASN A 21 -4.75 -31.18 21.54
CA ASN A 21 -6.09 -30.63 21.80
C ASN A 21 -7.11 -31.11 20.76
N VAL A 22 -8.34 -31.38 21.21
CA VAL A 22 -9.46 -31.72 20.32
C VAL A 22 -9.86 -30.52 19.49
N THR A 23 -9.94 -30.68 18.16
CA THR A 23 -10.22 -29.58 17.25
C THR A 23 -11.69 -29.14 17.33
N GLU A 24 -11.95 -27.84 17.18
CA GLU A 24 -13.35 -27.34 17.16
C GLU A 24 -14.14 -27.88 15.98
N SER A 25 -13.48 -28.18 14.87
CA SER A 25 -14.11 -28.83 13.72
C SER A 25 -14.60 -30.25 14.05
N PHE A 26 -13.86 -30.99 14.89
CA PHE A 26 -14.32 -32.28 15.41
C PHE A 26 -15.49 -32.11 16.39
N LYS A 27 -15.44 -31.15 17.32
CA LYS A 27 -16.55 -30.90 18.25
C LYS A 27 -17.84 -30.51 17.51
N LYS A 28 -17.73 -29.70 16.45
CA LYS A 28 -18.86 -29.33 15.58
C LYS A 28 -19.41 -30.54 14.82
N TRP A 29 -18.53 -31.37 14.26
CA TRP A 29 -18.93 -32.63 13.61
C TRP A 29 -19.69 -33.56 14.56
N GLN A 30 -19.22 -33.70 15.80
CA GLN A 30 -19.91 -34.51 16.83
C GLN A 30 -21.31 -33.99 17.15
N ARG A 31 -21.55 -32.69 16.99
CA ARG A 31 -22.88 -32.05 17.17
C ARG A 31 -23.73 -32.07 15.91
N GLY A 32 -23.25 -32.67 14.80
CA GLY A 32 -23.95 -32.68 13.51
C GLY A 32 -23.96 -31.34 12.79
N GLU A 33 -23.12 -30.39 13.20
CA GLU A 33 -23.03 -29.07 12.55
C GLU A 33 -22.28 -29.17 11.21
N LYS A 34 -22.65 -28.29 10.26
CA LYS A 34 -21.97 -28.19 8.97
C LYS A 34 -20.51 -27.78 9.18
N ILE A 35 -19.59 -28.59 8.66
CA ILE A 35 -18.17 -28.28 8.65
C ILE A 35 -17.86 -27.48 7.39
N TYR A 36 -17.36 -26.28 7.60
CA TYR A 36 -16.84 -25.47 6.51
C TYR A 36 -15.44 -25.95 6.13
N PHE A 37 -15.25 -26.24 4.85
CA PHE A 37 -13.94 -26.34 4.23
C PHE A 37 -13.58 -24.93 3.82
N ASP A 38 -12.75 -24.29 4.63
CA ASP A 38 -12.19 -22.99 4.28
C ASP A 38 -11.07 -23.25 3.28
N ASP A 39 -11.23 -22.76 2.05
CA ASP A 39 -10.24 -22.80 0.98
C ASP A 39 -9.24 -21.64 1.09
N ASN A 40 -9.41 -20.77 2.10
CA ASN A 40 -8.49 -19.68 2.36
C ASN A 40 -7.15 -20.18 2.91
N GLU A 41 -6.06 -19.69 2.33
CA GLU A 41 -4.72 -19.88 2.86
C GLU A 41 -4.39 -18.87 3.97
N ARG A 42 -3.66 -19.32 4.99
CA ARG A 42 -3.24 -18.47 6.10
C ARG A 42 -1.90 -17.82 5.79
N ILE A 43 -1.90 -16.49 5.71
CA ILE A 43 -0.67 -15.68 5.65
C ILE A 43 -0.25 -15.32 7.07
N VAL A 44 1.02 -15.55 7.41
CA VAL A 44 1.63 -15.16 8.69
C VAL A 44 2.72 -14.14 8.40
N ILE A 45 2.68 -13.01 9.10
CA ILE A 45 3.69 -11.94 8.99
C ILE A 45 4.28 -11.72 10.37
N LEU A 46 5.61 -11.71 10.45
CA LEU A 46 6.36 -11.33 11.63
C LEU A 46 6.77 -9.86 11.49
N ILE A 47 6.33 -9.03 12.43
CA ILE A 47 6.66 -7.61 12.48
C ILE A 47 7.02 -7.21 13.91
N LYS A 48 7.89 -6.21 14.04
CA LYS A 48 8.19 -5.60 15.35
C LYS A 48 6.92 -4.96 15.92
N GLU A 49 6.83 -4.94 17.25
CA GLU A 49 5.68 -4.36 17.95
C GLU A 49 5.47 -2.88 17.60
N THR A 50 6.54 -2.13 17.41
CA THR A 50 6.50 -0.73 16.98
C THR A 50 5.77 -0.54 15.65
N ILE A 51 6.09 -1.38 14.64
CA ILE A 51 5.44 -1.35 13.32
C ILE A 51 3.98 -1.76 13.44
N LYS A 52 3.68 -2.78 14.24
CA LYS A 52 2.31 -3.21 14.50
C LYS A 52 1.47 -2.09 15.11
N ASN A 53 2.03 -1.33 16.05
CA ASN A 53 1.35 -0.22 16.70
C ASN A 53 1.09 0.92 15.71
N GLU A 54 2.07 1.25 14.86
CA GLU A 54 1.90 2.22 13.77
C GLU A 54 0.73 1.83 12.84
N TRP A 55 0.65 0.56 12.45
CA TRP A 55 -0.44 0.07 11.59
C TRP A 55 -1.80 0.13 12.29
N LEU A 56 -1.85 -0.16 13.58
CA LEU A 56 -3.06 -0.07 14.40
C LEU A 56 -3.54 1.37 14.53
N GLU A 57 -2.64 2.31 14.81
CA GLU A 57 -2.94 3.74 14.90
C GLU A 57 -3.44 4.29 13.57
N PHE A 58 -2.76 3.95 12.47
CA PHE A 58 -3.19 4.30 11.12
C PHE A 58 -4.59 3.75 10.82
N ALA A 59 -4.84 2.47 11.14
CA ALA A 59 -6.13 1.84 10.92
C ALA A 59 -7.25 2.53 11.73
N ALA A 60 -7.00 2.84 13.00
CA ALA A 60 -7.96 3.53 13.86
C ALA A 60 -8.30 4.93 13.32
N LYS A 61 -7.28 5.72 12.94
CA LYS A 61 -7.46 7.06 12.38
C LYS A 61 -8.28 7.07 11.09
N ASN A 62 -8.20 6.00 10.31
CA ASN A 62 -8.85 5.88 9.00
C ASN A 62 -10.09 4.97 9.01
N SER A 63 -10.67 4.66 10.17
CA SER A 63 -11.87 3.81 10.31
C SER A 63 -11.72 2.41 9.67
N ILE A 64 -10.51 1.85 9.69
CA ILE A 64 -10.23 0.50 9.17
C ILE A 64 -10.43 -0.50 10.32
N SER A 65 -11.33 -1.45 10.12
CA SER A 65 -11.81 -2.33 11.20
C SER A 65 -10.77 -3.30 11.78
N THR A 66 -9.79 -3.72 10.97
CA THR A 66 -8.77 -4.69 11.40
C THR A 66 -7.47 -4.50 10.62
N ILE A 67 -6.35 -4.93 11.20
CA ILE A 67 -5.05 -5.03 10.49
C ILE A 67 -5.20 -5.91 9.24
N SER A 68 -5.94 -7.02 9.32
CA SER A 68 -6.15 -7.91 8.17
C SER A 68 -6.87 -7.20 7.01
N LYS A 69 -7.80 -6.28 7.31
CA LYS A 69 -8.43 -5.45 6.29
C LYS A 69 -7.43 -4.46 5.70
N LEU A 70 -6.65 -3.78 6.54
CA LEU A 70 -5.57 -2.89 6.11
C LEU A 70 -4.62 -3.61 5.14
N ILE A 71 -4.09 -4.78 5.52
CA ILE A 71 -3.17 -5.56 4.68
C ILE A 71 -3.80 -5.90 3.32
N ARG A 72 -5.05 -6.38 3.29
CA ARG A 72 -5.72 -6.72 2.03
C ARG A 72 -5.94 -5.49 1.14
N ASP A 73 -6.33 -4.37 1.73
CA ASP A 73 -6.54 -3.12 1.00
C ASP A 73 -5.21 -2.57 0.47
N SER A 74 -4.14 -2.62 1.26
CA SER A 74 -2.77 -2.25 0.85
C SER A 74 -2.23 -3.13 -0.27
N VAL A 75 -2.38 -4.46 -0.17
CA VAL A 75 -1.94 -5.39 -1.22
C VAL A 75 -2.71 -5.16 -2.51
N LYS A 76 -4.05 -5.01 -2.44
CA LYS A 76 -4.87 -4.69 -3.62
C LYS A 76 -4.47 -3.36 -4.25
N PHE A 77 -4.23 -2.34 -3.43
CA PHE A 77 -3.75 -1.05 -3.91
C PHE A 77 -2.43 -1.21 -4.66
N TYR A 78 -1.46 -1.90 -4.07
CA TYR A 78 -0.16 -2.12 -4.68
C TYR A 78 -0.25 -2.92 -5.99
N MET A 79 -1.06 -3.98 -6.03
CA MET A 79 -1.31 -4.74 -7.25
C MET A 79 -1.95 -3.87 -8.33
N ASN A 80 -2.96 -3.06 -7.99
CA ASN A 80 -3.59 -2.14 -8.94
C ASN A 80 -2.62 -1.06 -9.44
N PHE A 81 -1.78 -0.55 -8.54
CA PHE A 81 -0.77 0.44 -8.81
C PHE A 81 0.35 -0.09 -9.72
N LYS A 82 0.73 -1.36 -9.59
CA LYS A 82 1.73 -2.01 -10.47
C LYS A 82 1.13 -2.57 -11.76
N SER A 83 -0.15 -2.96 -11.78
CA SER A 83 -0.80 -3.61 -12.95
C SER A 83 -1.40 -2.63 -13.94
N LYS A 84 -1.88 -1.48 -13.47
CA LYS A 84 -1.93 -0.29 -14.33
C LYS A 84 -0.49 0.16 -14.41
N ASP A 85 0.03 0.45 -15.60
CA ASP A 85 1.24 1.27 -15.73
C ASP A 85 0.91 2.62 -15.08
N PHE A 86 0.99 2.70 -13.75
CA PHE A 86 0.84 3.92 -12.98
C PHE A 86 2.15 4.66 -13.18
N ASP A 87 2.23 5.22 -14.38
CA ASP A 87 3.45 5.63 -14.97
C ASP A 87 3.81 6.98 -14.39
N PHE A 88 4.74 6.98 -13.43
CA PHE A 88 5.29 8.21 -12.90
C PHE A 88 5.98 9.03 -14.00
N GLU A 89 6.45 8.40 -15.09
CA GLU A 89 6.93 9.14 -16.26
C GLU A 89 5.79 9.93 -16.89
N ASN A 90 4.58 9.37 -16.97
CA ASN A 90 3.39 10.10 -17.40
C ASN A 90 3.00 11.23 -16.43
N ILE A 91 3.11 11.06 -15.11
CA ILE A 91 2.81 12.16 -14.16
C ILE A 91 3.85 13.29 -14.30
N ALA A 92 5.13 12.95 -14.37
CA ALA A 92 6.19 13.93 -14.58
C ALA A 92 6.03 14.66 -15.93
N ALA A 93 5.70 13.93 -17.00
CA ALA A 93 5.39 14.50 -18.31
C ALA A 93 4.14 15.39 -18.27
N ILE A 94 3.05 14.96 -17.62
CA ILE A 94 1.84 15.76 -17.43
C ILE A 94 2.16 17.03 -16.64
N ILE A 95 2.94 16.95 -15.57
CA ILE A 95 3.38 18.11 -14.77
C ILE A 95 4.16 19.08 -15.66
N HIS A 96 5.11 18.58 -16.46
CA HIS A 96 5.87 19.40 -17.39
C HIS A 96 4.97 20.09 -18.42
N HIS A 97 4.10 19.33 -19.08
CA HIS A 97 3.13 19.83 -20.07
C HIS A 97 2.10 20.80 -19.48
N LEU A 98 1.82 20.74 -18.17
CA LEU A 98 0.97 21.71 -17.48
C LEU A 98 1.74 22.97 -17.07
N LYS A 99 3.01 22.84 -16.68
CA LYS A 99 3.85 23.98 -16.28
C LYS A 99 4.14 24.92 -17.45
N GLU A 100 4.46 24.40 -18.63
CA GLU A 100 4.76 25.22 -19.81
C GLU A 100 3.66 26.25 -20.17
N PRO A 101 2.38 25.87 -20.37
CA PRO A 101 1.32 26.82 -20.64
C PRO A 101 1.03 27.70 -19.42
N LEU A 102 1.18 27.19 -18.19
CA LEU A 102 0.95 27.95 -16.97
C LEU A 102 1.96 29.09 -16.80
N THR A 103 3.25 28.82 -17.03
CA THR A 103 4.31 29.84 -17.03
C THR A 103 4.01 30.94 -18.04
N SER A 104 3.55 30.56 -19.24
CA SER A 104 3.14 31.51 -20.27
C SER A 104 1.95 32.38 -19.83
N MET A 105 0.89 31.76 -19.28
CA MET A 105 -0.29 32.49 -18.79
C MET A 105 0.07 33.48 -17.67
N LYS A 106 0.89 33.03 -16.71
CA LYS A 106 1.37 33.86 -15.60
C LYS A 106 2.20 35.03 -16.11
N GLY A 107 3.21 34.76 -16.94
CA GLY A 107 4.10 35.79 -17.47
C GLY A 107 3.39 36.82 -18.34
N PHE A 108 2.52 36.39 -19.27
CA PHE A 108 1.74 37.33 -20.07
C PHE A 108 0.74 38.15 -19.23
N SER A 109 0.12 37.54 -18.22
CA SER A 109 -0.79 38.28 -17.33
C SER A 109 -0.04 39.33 -16.52
N GLU A 110 1.17 39.01 -16.05
CA GLU A 110 2.06 39.93 -15.34
C GLU A 110 2.48 41.11 -16.23
N ILE A 111 2.97 40.84 -17.45
CA ILE A 111 3.31 41.87 -18.45
C ILE A 111 2.12 42.80 -18.73
N LEU A 112 0.92 42.24 -18.92
CA LEU A 112 -0.29 43.04 -19.16
C LEU A 112 -0.66 43.93 -17.96
N ILE A 113 -0.45 43.44 -16.74
CA ILE A 113 -0.70 44.21 -15.51
C ILE A 113 0.37 45.29 -15.31
N GLU A 114 1.63 45.04 -15.64
CA GLU A 114 2.72 45.99 -15.37
C GLU A 114 2.80 47.08 -16.45
N ASP A 115 2.84 46.66 -17.71
CA ASP A 115 3.16 47.53 -18.84
C ASP A 115 1.92 48.22 -19.43
N TYR A 116 0.74 47.58 -19.35
CA TYR A 116 -0.48 48.02 -20.03
C TYR A 116 -1.61 48.45 -19.10
N LYS A 117 -1.43 48.47 -17.77
CA LYS A 117 -2.50 48.84 -16.81
C LYS A 117 -3.18 50.18 -17.06
N HIS A 118 -2.48 51.13 -17.66
CA HIS A 118 -3.00 52.46 -17.94
C HIS A 118 -3.82 52.52 -19.24
N GLU A 119 -3.66 51.52 -20.11
CA GLU A 119 -4.37 51.39 -21.38
C GLU A 119 -5.58 50.46 -21.26
N LEU A 120 -5.58 49.59 -20.24
CA LEU A 120 -6.65 48.65 -19.97
C LEU A 120 -7.78 49.28 -19.17
N SER A 121 -9.03 48.89 -19.48
CA SER A 121 -10.15 49.23 -18.62
C SER A 121 -10.03 48.52 -17.28
N TRP A 122 -10.57 49.14 -16.22
CA TRP A 122 -10.56 48.56 -14.88
C TRP A 122 -11.15 47.14 -14.82
N GLU A 123 -12.23 46.90 -15.57
CA GLU A 123 -12.85 45.57 -15.64
C GLU A 123 -11.91 44.53 -16.26
N VAL A 124 -11.22 44.87 -17.35
CA VAL A 124 -10.28 43.97 -18.02
C VAL A 124 -9.07 43.71 -17.11
N LEU A 125 -8.56 44.75 -16.45
CA LEU A 125 -7.46 44.62 -15.48
C LEU A 125 -7.80 43.66 -14.34
N LEU A 126 -9.02 43.74 -13.78
CA LEU A 126 -9.48 42.81 -12.75
C LEU A 126 -9.59 41.36 -13.25
N LYS A 127 -10.02 41.15 -14.50
CA LYS A 127 -10.06 39.81 -15.10
C LYS A 127 -8.66 39.24 -15.29
N ILE A 128 -7.71 40.03 -15.79
CA ILE A 128 -6.32 39.59 -15.96
C ILE A 128 -5.69 39.28 -14.60
N LYS A 129 -5.93 40.11 -13.58
CA LYS A 129 -5.47 39.83 -12.21
C LYS A 129 -6.04 38.53 -11.67
N SER A 130 -7.33 38.26 -11.91
CA SER A 130 -7.95 36.99 -11.54
C SER A 130 -7.27 35.80 -12.23
N ILE A 131 -6.94 35.90 -13.52
CA ILE A 131 -6.19 34.86 -14.26
C ILE A 131 -4.81 34.63 -13.62
N PHE A 132 -4.08 35.71 -13.32
CA PHE A 132 -2.78 35.63 -12.66
C PHE A 132 -2.87 34.95 -11.29
N ASP A 133 -3.81 35.37 -10.44
CA ASP A 133 -3.99 34.80 -9.09
C ASP A 133 -4.36 33.31 -9.17
N GLN A 134 -5.25 32.92 -10.10
CA GLN A 134 -5.57 31.51 -10.33
C GLN A 134 -4.37 30.70 -10.84
N SER A 135 -3.51 31.31 -11.65
CA SER A 135 -2.29 30.66 -12.14
C SER A 135 -1.33 30.29 -10.99
N LEU A 136 -1.16 31.19 -10.01
CA LEU A 136 -0.36 30.93 -8.81
C LEU A 136 -0.92 29.81 -7.95
N ILE A 137 -2.25 29.79 -7.77
CA ILE A 137 -2.93 28.71 -7.02
C ILE A 137 -2.72 27.37 -7.71
N LEU A 138 -2.84 27.33 -9.04
CA LEU A 138 -2.66 26.11 -9.82
C LEU A 138 -1.21 25.63 -9.79
N GLU A 139 -0.24 26.53 -9.88
CA GLU A 139 1.20 26.23 -9.79
C GLU A 139 1.51 25.52 -8.46
N GLY A 140 1.06 26.08 -7.34
CA GLY A 140 1.25 25.46 -6.03
C GLY A 140 0.59 24.08 -5.89
N ARG A 141 -0.54 23.83 -6.57
CA ARG A 141 -1.16 22.49 -6.60
C ARG A 141 -0.35 21.49 -7.41
N ILE A 142 0.20 21.92 -8.55
CA ILE A 142 1.06 21.09 -9.41
C ILE A 142 2.35 20.71 -8.67
N ASP A 143 2.97 21.65 -7.96
CA ASP A 143 4.19 21.38 -7.19
C ASP A 143 3.96 20.34 -6.08
N ASN A 144 2.80 20.38 -5.41
CA ASN A 144 2.42 19.37 -4.41
C ASN A 144 2.21 17.97 -5.01
N LEU A 145 1.82 17.86 -6.28
CA LEU A 145 1.71 16.57 -6.97
C LEU A 145 3.10 15.98 -7.28
N ALA A 146 4.09 16.82 -7.58
CA ALA A 146 5.46 16.40 -7.89
C ALA A 146 6.19 15.80 -6.67
N LEU A 147 5.98 16.33 -5.46
CA LEU A 147 6.67 15.88 -4.25
C LEU A 147 6.22 14.50 -3.74
N ASN A 148 5.06 14.02 -4.20
CA ASN A 148 4.49 12.72 -3.81
C ASN A 148 4.93 11.57 -4.73
N SER A 149 5.81 11.80 -5.71
CA SER A 149 6.45 10.71 -6.46
C SER A 149 7.50 10.04 -5.58
N ILE A 150 7.04 9.06 -4.81
CA ILE A 150 7.80 8.28 -3.83
C ILE A 150 9.07 7.74 -4.49
N LYS A 151 10.24 8.16 -3.96
CA LYS A 151 11.50 7.47 -4.19
C LYS A 151 11.39 6.06 -3.61
N ASP A 152 11.47 5.04 -4.46
CA ASP A 152 11.63 3.66 -4.03
C ASP A 152 12.84 3.57 -3.10
N LYS A 153 12.58 3.39 -1.79
CA LYS A 153 13.58 2.84 -0.88
C LYS A 153 13.72 1.37 -1.25
N GLU A 154 14.95 0.90 -1.39
CA GLU A 154 15.27 -0.51 -1.62
C GLU A 154 14.40 -1.41 -0.74
N GLN A 155 13.47 -2.13 -1.37
CA GLN A 155 12.68 -3.17 -0.73
C GLN A 155 13.44 -4.48 -0.86
N PHE A 156 13.57 -5.19 0.26
CA PHE A 156 14.08 -6.55 0.29
C PHE A 156 12.92 -7.53 0.13
N ASP A 157 13.11 -8.62 -0.61
CA ASP A 157 12.06 -9.60 -0.89
C ASP A 157 11.72 -10.44 0.36
N ILE A 158 12.71 -10.71 1.21
CA ILE A 158 12.56 -11.62 2.36
C ILE A 158 13.27 -11.06 3.60
N LEU A 159 12.53 -10.92 4.70
CA LEU A 159 13.08 -10.66 6.03
C LEU A 159 13.26 -11.99 6.77
N ILE A 160 14.48 -12.31 7.17
CA ILE A 160 14.79 -13.54 7.91
C ILE A 160 15.00 -13.17 9.38
N VAL A 161 14.25 -13.82 10.27
CA VAL A 161 14.28 -13.59 11.72
C VAL A 161 14.51 -14.92 12.42
N ASP A 162 15.69 -15.10 12.98
CA ASP A 162 16.11 -16.28 13.73
C ASP A 162 17.22 -15.87 14.71
N ASP A 163 17.32 -16.53 15.86
CA ASP A 163 18.35 -16.26 16.88
C ASP A 163 19.64 -17.09 16.65
N ASP A 164 19.59 -18.09 15.78
CA ASP A 164 20.74 -18.90 15.39
C ASP A 164 21.42 -18.40 14.11
N ALA A 165 22.69 -18.02 14.22
CA ALA A 165 23.47 -17.49 13.12
C ALA A 165 23.68 -18.49 11.95
N PHE A 166 23.68 -19.79 12.23
CA PHE A 166 23.80 -20.82 11.19
C PHE A 166 22.51 -20.94 10.38
N THR A 167 21.35 -20.81 11.04
CA THR A 167 20.03 -20.83 10.43
C THR A 167 19.78 -19.57 9.61
N LEU A 168 20.13 -18.38 10.13
CA LEU A 168 20.12 -17.14 9.35
C LEU A 168 20.90 -17.30 8.04
N LYS A 169 22.16 -17.76 8.13
CA LYS A 169 23.01 -17.96 6.96
C LYS A 169 22.44 -18.97 5.97
N LEU A 170 21.95 -20.11 6.46
CA LEU A 170 21.37 -21.15 5.61
C LEU A 170 20.17 -20.62 4.81
N LEU A 171 19.29 -19.86 5.47
CA LEU A 171 18.10 -19.30 4.86
C LEU A 171 18.45 -18.17 3.89
N THR A 172 19.36 -17.28 4.26
CA THR A 172 19.89 -16.22 3.37
C THR A 172 20.45 -16.85 2.10
N ASP A 173 21.35 -17.83 2.22
CA ASP A 173 21.95 -18.52 1.08
C ASP A 173 20.90 -19.24 0.20
N PHE A 174 19.89 -19.86 0.83
CA PHE A 174 18.82 -20.56 0.12
C PHE A 174 17.96 -19.61 -0.73
N PHE A 175 17.58 -18.47 -0.17
CA PHE A 175 16.70 -17.51 -0.83
C PHE A 175 17.44 -16.64 -1.85
N THR A 176 18.67 -16.21 -1.56
CA THR A 176 19.50 -15.49 -2.53
C THR A 176 19.83 -16.33 -3.76
N LYS A 177 20.08 -17.65 -3.60
CA LYS A 177 20.24 -18.57 -4.74
C LYS A 177 19.01 -18.68 -5.63
N ARG A 178 17.83 -18.33 -5.12
CA ARG A 178 16.56 -18.33 -5.87
C ARG A 178 16.18 -16.94 -6.40
N GLY A 179 17.08 -15.97 -6.28
CA GLY A 179 16.91 -14.63 -6.83
C GLY A 179 16.19 -13.65 -5.90
N TYR A 180 16.01 -13.98 -4.62
CA TYR A 180 15.41 -13.08 -3.64
C TYR A 180 16.47 -12.26 -2.91
N SER A 181 16.23 -10.97 -2.75
CA SER A 181 16.97 -10.09 -1.85
C SER A 181 16.55 -10.34 -0.40
N CYS A 182 17.51 -10.51 0.50
CA CYS A 182 17.24 -10.85 1.90
C CYS A 182 17.85 -9.81 2.85
N VAL A 183 17.17 -9.57 3.97
CA VAL A 183 17.74 -8.82 5.09
C VAL A 183 17.55 -9.62 6.38
N GLU A 184 18.58 -9.59 7.23
CA GLU A 184 18.58 -10.26 8.53
C GLU A 184 18.11 -9.27 9.60
N ALA A 185 17.18 -9.69 10.46
CA ALA A 185 16.86 -8.94 11.67
C ALA A 185 17.67 -9.49 12.84
N LEU A 186 18.72 -8.76 13.23
CA LEU A 186 19.36 -8.92 14.54
C LEU A 186 18.42 -8.47 15.67
#